data_AF-A0A850MP12-F1
#
_entry.id   AF-A0A850MP12-F1
#
_cell.length_a   1.000
_cell.length_b   1.000
_cell.length_c   1.000
_cell.angle_alpha   90.00
_cell.angle_beta   90.00
_cell.angle_gamma   90.00
#
_symmetry.space_group_name_H-M   'P 1'
#
loop_
_entity.id
_entity.type
_entity.pdbx_description
1 polymer ?
#
loop_
_entity_poly.entity_id
_entity_poly.type
_entity_poly.pdbx_seq_one_letter_code
_entity_poly.pdbx_strand_id
1 'polypeptide(L)'
;MLYVDVDLYFLLWKLSTIIGILSIILCTAIAITPDGTKVISGSEDNSVQVWDFEKGTLLSEVSHGSHIRSIAVSNSYVIAGDLLGGIKVWALEE
;
A
#
# COMPACT_ATOMS: atom_id res chain seq x y z
N MET A 1 16.34 -20.61 -22.10
CA MET A 1 15.96 -19.25 -22.53
C MET A 1 14.78 -18.82 -21.67
N LEU A 2 15.06 -18.27 -20.49
CA LEU A 2 14.04 -17.64 -19.65
C LEU A 2 14.29 -16.15 -19.81
N TYR A 3 13.49 -15.52 -20.64
CA TYR A 3 13.44 -14.06 -20.77
C TYR A 3 12.75 -13.58 -19.50
N VAL A 4 13.52 -13.40 -18.43
CA VAL A 4 12.98 -12.72 -17.24
C VAL A 4 12.95 -11.26 -17.61
N ASP A 5 11.73 -10.79 -17.83
CA ASP A 5 11.42 -9.49 -18.40
C ASP A 5 12.15 -8.37 -17.64
N VAL A 6 13.07 -7.71 -18.32
CA VAL A 6 13.92 -6.65 -17.75
C VAL A 6 13.03 -5.48 -17.31
N ASP A 7 11.86 -5.32 -17.94
CA ASP A 7 10.88 -4.28 -17.63
C ASP A 7 10.23 -4.52 -16.25
N LEU A 8 10.08 -5.77 -15.81
CA LEU A 8 9.51 -6.09 -14.49
C LEU A 8 10.48 -5.72 -13.36
N TYR A 9 11.79 -5.91 -13.56
CA TYR A 9 12.81 -5.48 -12.60
C TYR A 9 12.93 -3.96 -12.55
N PHE A 10 12.85 -3.28 -13.70
CA PHE A 10 12.83 -1.82 -13.74
C PHE A 10 11.56 -1.25 -13.08
N LEU A 11 10.41 -1.89 -13.25
CA LEU A 11 9.17 -1.51 -12.58
C LEU A 11 9.26 -1.74 -11.07
N LEU A 12 9.78 -2.88 -10.62
CA LEU A 12 10.03 -3.19 -9.20
C LEU A 12 11.04 -2.21 -8.57
N TRP A 13 12.10 -1.86 -9.30
CA TRP A 13 13.09 -0.90 -8.85
C TRP A 13 12.52 0.52 -8.79
N LYS A 14 11.72 0.92 -9.79
CA LYS A 14 11.02 2.21 -9.82
C LYS A 14 9.99 2.31 -8.69
N LEU A 15 9.25 1.23 -8.40
CA LEU A 15 8.40 1.08 -7.21
C LEU A 15 9.20 1.23 -5.92
N SER A 16 10.40 0.64 -5.80
CA SER A 16 11.27 0.82 -4.61
C SER A 16 11.88 2.22 -4.46
N THR A 17 11.85 3.03 -5.51
CA THR A 17 12.34 4.42 -5.51
C THR A 17 11.21 5.42 -5.26
N ILE A 18 10.01 5.11 -5.75
CA ILE A 18 8.75 5.86 -5.58
C ILE A 18 8.16 5.62 -4.19
N ILE A 19 8.27 4.40 -3.67
CA ILE A 19 8.01 4.09 -2.27
C ILE A 19 9.35 4.29 -1.56
N GLY A 20 9.50 5.26 -0.67
CA GLY A 20 10.74 5.53 0.07
C GLY A 20 11.12 4.40 1.05
N ILE A 21 11.30 3.18 0.57
CA ILE A 21 11.54 1.98 1.37
C ILE A 21 13.03 1.88 1.65
N LEU A 22 13.48 2.64 2.64
CA LEU A 22 14.52 2.17 3.56
C LEU A 22 13.91 1.56 4.83
N SER A 23 12.63 1.17 4.80
CA SER A 23 12.07 0.25 5.78
C SER A 23 11.64 -1.04 5.10
N ILE A 24 12.62 -1.90 4.81
CA ILE A 24 12.41 -3.31 4.43
C ILE A 24 11.81 -4.13 5.59
N ILE A 25 11.29 -3.46 6.62
CA ILE A 25 10.84 -4.05 7.85
C ILE A 25 9.34 -3.77 7.90
N LEU A 26 8.61 -4.70 7.27
CA LEU A 26 7.29 -5.19 7.69
C LEU A 26 6.03 -4.55 7.06
N CYS A 27 6.03 -4.22 5.76
CA CYS A 27 4.74 -4.09 5.04
C CYS A 27 4.11 -5.48 4.85
N THR A 28 2.98 -5.70 5.50
CA THR A 28 2.26 -7.00 5.55
C THR A 28 1.11 -7.10 4.57
N ALA A 29 0.61 -5.97 4.06
CA ALA A 29 -0.50 -5.93 3.11
C ALA A 29 -0.32 -4.77 2.11
N ILE A 30 -0.68 -5.00 0.84
CA ILE A 30 -0.60 -3.99 -0.22
C ILE A 30 -1.86 -4.13 -1.10
N ALA A 31 -2.40 -2.99 -1.54
CA ALA A 31 -3.47 -2.93 -2.53
C ALA A 31 -3.30 -1.70 -3.43
N ILE A 32 -3.87 -1.77 -4.64
CA ILE A 32 -3.92 -0.67 -5.59
C ILE A 32 -5.38 -0.27 -5.76
N THR A 33 -5.63 1.02 -5.91
CA THR A 33 -6.94 1.55 -6.26
C THR A 33 -7.37 1.14 -7.66
N PRO A 34 -8.67 0.96 -7.95
CA PRO A 34 -9.12 0.46 -9.25
C PRO A 34 -8.80 1.39 -10.43
N ASP A 35 -8.65 2.68 -10.18
CA ASP A 35 -8.20 3.67 -11.17
C ASP A 35 -6.67 3.63 -11.39
N GLY A 36 -5.93 2.88 -10.58
CA GLY A 36 -4.49 2.71 -10.65
C GLY A 36 -3.69 3.92 -10.15
N THR A 37 -4.33 4.94 -9.58
CA THR A 37 -3.66 6.21 -9.26
C THR A 37 -3.03 6.23 -7.86
N LYS A 38 -3.53 5.39 -6.95
CA LYS A 38 -3.09 5.33 -5.55
C LYS A 38 -2.66 3.91 -5.15
N VAL A 39 -1.57 3.82 -4.39
CA VAL A 39 -1.13 2.59 -3.71
C VAL A 39 -1.41 2.69 -2.24
N ILE A 40 -1.89 1.60 -1.65
CA ILE A 40 -2.20 1.51 -0.22
C ILE A 40 -1.34 0.41 0.40
N SER A 41 -0.60 0.74 1.44
CA SER A 41 0.30 -0.17 2.15
C SER A 41 -0.05 -0.26 3.62
N GLY A 42 -0.09 -1.47 4.17
CA GLY A 42 -0.27 -1.75 5.60
C GLY A 42 1.01 -2.30 6.20
N SER A 43 1.33 -1.85 7.41
CA SER A 43 2.60 -2.13 8.09
C SER A 43 2.41 -2.76 9.47
N GLU A 44 3.45 -3.44 9.96
CA GLU A 44 3.54 -3.89 11.36
C GLU A 44 3.80 -2.73 12.34
N ASP A 45 4.10 -1.53 11.87
CA ASP A 45 4.04 -0.33 12.72
C ASP A 45 2.59 0.11 13.05
N ASN A 46 1.60 -0.67 12.60
CA ASN A 46 0.18 -0.43 12.76
C ASN A 46 -0.33 0.75 11.93
N SER A 47 0.38 1.16 10.89
CA SER A 47 -0.09 2.20 9.97
C SER A 47 -0.62 1.60 8.66
N VAL A 48 -1.60 2.29 8.08
CA VAL A 48 -1.97 2.16 6.68
C VAL A 48 -1.64 3.47 5.98
N GLN A 49 -0.78 3.41 4.97
CA GLN A 49 -0.33 4.56 4.21
C GLN A 49 -0.92 4.53 2.80
N VAL A 50 -1.29 5.70 2.29
CA VAL A 50 -1.83 5.91 0.94
C VAL A 50 -0.86 6.79 0.17
N TRP A 51 -0.44 6.33 -1.00
CA TRP A 51 0.57 6.94 -1.84
C TRP A 51 -0.01 7.31 -3.20
N ASP A 52 0.38 8.45 -3.75
CA ASP A 52 0.21 8.77 -5.16
C ASP A 52 1.19 7.90 -5.97
N PHE A 53 0.67 7.04 -6.86
CA PHE A 53 1.48 6.08 -7.61
C PHE A 53 2.43 6.76 -8.59
N GLU A 54 1.98 7.83 -9.24
CA GLU A 54 2.75 8.56 -10.26
C GLU A 54 3.83 9.42 -9.62
N LYS A 55 3.52 10.08 -8.50
CA LYS A 55 4.44 11.02 -7.83
C LYS A 55 5.31 10.37 -6.75
N GLY A 56 4.92 9.21 -6.23
CA GLY A 56 5.59 8.58 -5.09
C GLY A 56 5.47 9.37 -3.79
N THR A 57 4.42 10.17 -3.65
CA THR A 57 4.22 11.02 -2.48
C THR A 57 3.20 10.39 -1.55
N LEU A 58 3.49 10.41 -0.25
CA LEU A 58 2.52 10.03 0.78
C LEU A 58 1.37 11.05 0.80
N LEU A 59 0.16 10.57 0.55
CA LEU A 59 -1.08 11.37 0.56
C LEU A 59 -1.75 11.35 1.91
N SER A 60 -1.75 10.19 2.57
CA SER A 60 -2.46 10.00 3.84
C SER A 60 -1.88 8.84 4.64
N GLU A 61 -2.04 8.91 5.96
CA GLU A 61 -1.67 7.85 6.88
C GLU A 61 -2.80 7.65 7.91
N VAL A 62 -3.19 6.40 8.12
CA VAL A 62 -4.24 5.99 9.05
C VAL A 62 -3.65 5.00 10.04
N SER A 63 -3.56 5.41 11.31
CA SER A 63 -3.09 4.53 12.38
C SER A 63 -4.16 3.53 12.83
N HIS A 64 -3.75 2.30 13.12
CA HIS A 64 -4.50 1.20 13.70
C HIS A 64 -3.98 0.82 15.09
N GLY A 65 -4.75 -0.01 15.80
CA GLY A 65 -4.36 -0.51 17.13
C GLY A 65 -3.40 -1.70 17.10
N SER A 66 -3.16 -2.30 15.92
CA SER A 66 -2.31 -3.48 15.77
C SER A 66 -1.83 -3.64 14.32
N HIS A 67 -0.98 -4.65 14.09
CA HIS A 67 -0.35 -4.93 12.82
C HIS A 67 -1.43 -5.15 11.76
N ILE A 68 -1.29 -4.47 10.63
CA ILE A 68 -2.20 -4.68 9.52
C ILE A 68 -1.99 -6.08 8.97
N ARG A 69 -3.07 -6.80 8.67
CA ARG A 69 -3.00 -8.17 8.11
C ARG A 69 -3.63 -8.26 6.74
N SER A 70 -4.58 -7.39 6.44
CA SER A 70 -5.30 -7.40 5.18
C SER A 70 -5.77 -6.01 4.83
N ILE A 71 -5.73 -5.71 3.53
CA ILE A 71 -6.27 -4.49 2.94
C ILE A 71 -7.12 -4.90 1.75
N ALA A 72 -8.31 -4.31 1.65
CA ALA A 72 -9.19 -4.40 0.50
C ALA A 72 -9.57 -2.98 0.04
N VAL A 73 -9.68 -2.80 -1.26
CA VAL A 73 -9.89 -1.49 -1.88
C VAL A 73 -11.00 -1.60 -2.90
N SER A 74 -11.83 -0.57 -2.95
CA SER A 74 -12.88 -0.36 -3.95
C SER A 74 -12.72 1.04 -4.55
N ASN A 75 -13.59 1.41 -5.50
CA ASN A 75 -13.57 2.75 -6.07
C ASN A 75 -13.80 3.86 -5.03
N SER A 76 -14.48 3.56 -3.93
CA SER A 76 -14.95 4.57 -2.97
C SER A 76 -14.42 4.38 -1.56
N TYR A 77 -13.91 3.18 -1.24
CA TYR A 77 -13.53 2.83 0.13
C TYR A 77 -12.25 2.03 0.19
N VAL A 78 -11.52 2.25 1.28
CA VAL A 78 -10.46 1.36 1.77
C VAL A 78 -10.96 0.68 3.04
N ILE A 79 -10.67 -0.62 3.13
CA ILE A 79 -10.95 -1.45 4.28
C ILE A 79 -9.62 -2.04 4.73
N ALA A 80 -9.25 -1.83 5.99
CA ALA A 80 -8.07 -2.44 6.59
C ALA A 80 -8.46 -3.24 7.82
N GLY A 81 -7.92 -4.46 7.92
CA GLY A 81 -8.07 -5.35 9.06
C GLY A 81 -6.73 -5.55 9.77
N ASP A 82 -6.73 -5.43 11.09
CA ASP A 82 -5.57 -5.65 11.94
C ASP A 82 -5.59 -7.01 12.67
N LEU A 83 -4.45 -7.38 13.26
CA LEU A 83 -4.24 -8.67 13.94
C LEU A 83 -5.15 -8.89 15.17
N LEU A 84 -5.65 -7.82 15.79
CA LEU A 84 -6.54 -7.92 16.96
C LEU A 84 -8.02 -7.88 16.58
N GLY A 85 -8.33 -7.98 15.29
CA GLY A 85 -9.69 -7.97 14.76
C GLY A 85 -10.27 -6.56 14.62
N GLY A 86 -9.45 -5.51 14.77
CA GLY A 86 -9.85 -4.16 14.45
C GLY A 86 -10.02 -3.99 12.95
N ILE A 87 -11.18 -3.45 12.56
CA ILE A 87 -11.49 -3.13 11.16
C ILE A 87 -11.72 -1.63 11.08
N LYS A 88 -11.01 -0.97 10.17
CA LYS A 88 -11.29 0.41 9.79
C LYS A 88 -11.73 0.47 8.34
N VAL A 89 -12.73 1.31 8.11
CA VAL A 89 -13.27 1.62 6.79
C VAL A 89 -13.31 3.12 6.65
N TRP A 90 -12.77 3.64 5.55
CA TRP A 90 -12.82 5.07 5.26
C TRP A 90 -13.01 5.32 3.77
N ALA A 91 -13.57 6.49 3.45
CA ALA A 91 -13.79 6.91 2.08
C ALA A 91 -12.48 7.31 1.42
N LEU A 92 -12.32 6.94 0.15
CA LEU A 92 -11.39 7.60 -0.74
C LEU A 92 -12.08 8.87 -1.20
N GLU A 93 -11.62 10.03 -0.71
CA GLU A 93 -12.07 11.30 -1.26
C GLU A 93 -11.71 11.33 -2.77
N GLU A 94 -12.69 11.72 -3.59
CA GLU A 94 -12.53 11.95 -5.04
C GLU A 94 -11.59 13.12 -5.30
#